data_AF-A0AAD6RFF2-F1
#
_entry.id   AF-A0AAD6RFF2-F1
#
_cell.length_a   1.000
_cell.length_b   1.000
_cell.length_c   1.000
_cell.angle_alpha   90.00
_cell.angle_beta   90.00
_cell.angle_gamma   90.00
#
_symmetry.space_group_name_H-M   'P 1'
#
loop_
_entity.id
_entity.type
_entity.pdbx_description
1 polymer ?
#
loop_
_entity_poly.entity_id
_entity_poly.type
_entity_poly.pdbx_seq_one_letter_code
_entity_poly.pdbx_strand_id
1 'polypeptide(L)' 'MANLYVTAVPTADLNRNTEWFMYPGVWTTYILILFFFWLIVLSIFGCSPGMAWTIVNLSHFACSICLHFQSQLSCSIFC' A
#
# COMPACT_ATOMS: atom_id res chain seq x y z
N MET A 1 28.09 -34.51 -8.51
CA MET A 1 27.25 -33.41 -7.97
C MET A 1 26.41 -32.88 -9.12
N ALA A 2 25.09 -33.05 -9.07
CA ALA A 2 24.20 -32.65 -10.15
C ALA A 2 24.06 -31.12 -10.19
N ASN A 3 24.16 -30.55 -11.39
CA ASN A 3 24.06 -29.11 -11.64
C ASN A 3 22.56 -28.73 -11.70
N LEU A 4 22.04 -28.12 -10.63
CA LEU A 4 20.63 -27.70 -10.51
C LEU A 4 20.40 -26.30 -11.12
N TYR A 5 20.81 -26.09 -12.37
CA TYR A 5 20.40 -24.88 -13.09
C TYR A 5 18.96 -25.08 -13.58
N VAL A 6 17.99 -24.82 -12.71
CA VAL A 6 16.61 -24.59 -13.16
C VAL A 6 16.64 -23.31 -13.98
N THR A 7 16.41 -23.44 -15.28
CA THR A 7 16.14 -22.31 -16.16
C THR A 7 14.85 -21.66 -15.66
N ALA A 8 14.97 -20.56 -14.93
CA ALA A 8 13.82 -19.72 -14.62
C ALA A 8 13.30 -19.16 -15.95
N VAL A 9 12.21 -19.74 -16.46
CA VAL A 9 11.46 -19.17 -17.58
C VAL A 9 11.23 -17.70 -17.23
N PRO A 10 11.59 -16.75 -18.11
CA PRO A 10 11.37 -15.34 -17.84
C PRO A 10 9.91 -15.17 -17.46
N THR A 11 9.70 -14.74 -16.21
CA THR A 11 8.38 -14.52 -15.63
C THR A 11 7.60 -13.66 -16.61
N ALA A 12 6.38 -14.09 -16.96
CA ALA A 12 5.48 -13.33 -17.82
C ALA A 12 5.54 -11.85 -17.41
N ASP A 13 5.53 -10.95 -18.41
CA ASP A 13 5.45 -9.50 -18.21
C ASP A 13 4.13 -9.19 -17.50
N LEU A 14 4.11 -9.45 -16.19
CA LEU A 14 3.00 -9.10 -15.32
C LEU A 14 3.05 -7.59 -15.25
N ASN A 15 1.91 -7.00 -15.57
CA ASN A 15 1.70 -5.58 -15.45
C ASN A 15 2.20 -5.12 -14.08
N ARG A 16 3.20 -4.21 -14.06
CA ARG A 16 3.84 -3.72 -12.82
C ARG A 16 2.85 -3.20 -11.77
N ASN A 17 1.62 -2.88 -12.18
CA ASN A 17 0.55 -2.51 -11.28
C ASN A 17 -0.02 -3.68 -10.43
N THR A 18 0.34 -4.94 -10.67
CA THR A 18 -0.22 -6.14 -9.98
C THR A 18 0.83 -7.08 -9.39
N GLU A 19 2.12 -6.82 -9.64
CA GLU A 19 3.23 -7.62 -9.10
C GLU A 19 3.29 -7.59 -7.56
N TRP A 20 2.85 -6.50 -6.94
CA TRP A 20 2.83 -6.35 -5.48
C TRP A 20 1.80 -7.24 -4.77
N PHE A 21 0.81 -7.78 -5.49
CA PHE A 21 -0.18 -8.72 -4.94
C PHE A 21 0.40 -10.12 -4.68
N MET A 22 1.49 -10.46 -5.38
CA MET A 22 2.11 -11.79 -5.30
C MET A 22 3.11 -11.93 -4.14
N TYR A 23 3.44 -10.83 -3.45
CA TYR A 23 4.38 -10.86 -2.33
C TYR A 23 3.64 -11.01 -0.99
N PRO A 24 3.71 -12.18 -0.32
CA PRO A 24 2.96 -12.42 0.91
C PRO A 24 3.35 -11.45 2.04
N GLY A 25 4.63 -11.03 2.09
CA GLY A 25 5.13 -10.08 3.10
C GLY A 25 4.59 -8.65 2.93
N VAL A 26 4.31 -8.24 1.69
CA VAL A 26 3.74 -6.90 1.43
C VAL A 26 2.30 -6.86 1.94
N TRP A 27 1.53 -7.92 1.69
CA TRP A 27 0.14 -8.02 2.14
C TRP A 27 0.03 -8.10 3.66
N THR A 28 0.86 -8.91 4.32
CA THR A 28 0.84 -9.00 5.79
C THR A 28 1.17 -7.66 6.44
N THR A 29 2.16 -6.96 5.91
CA THR A 29 2.56 -5.65 6.44
C THR A 29 1.46 -4.61 6.21
N TYR A 30 0.81 -4.64 5.03
CA TYR A 30 -0.32 -3.76 4.72
C TYR A 30 -1.49 -3.93 5.69
N ILE A 31 -1.89 -5.18 5.97
CA ILE A 31 -2.98 -5.47 6.91
C ILE A 31 -2.63 -5.02 8.33
N LEU A 32 -1.39 -5.27 8.77
CA LEU A 32 -0.94 -4.83 10.10
C LEU A 32 -1.01 -3.30 10.23
N ILE A 33 -0.54 -2.56 9.24
CA ILE A 33 -0.59 -1.09 9.24
C ILE A 33 -2.04 -0.59 9.29
N LEU A 34 -2.93 -1.16 8.45
CA LEU A 34 -4.35 -0.82 8.46
C LEU A 34 -5.00 -1.07 9.83
N PHE A 35 -4.68 -2.21 10.46
CA PHE A 35 -5.21 -2.58 11.76
C PHE A 35 -4.77 -1.62 12.87
N PHE A 36 -3.47 -1.29 12.94
CA PHE A 36 -2.96 -0.35 13.93
C PHE A 36 -3.50 1.06 13.71
N PHE A 37 -3.59 1.52 12.46
CA PHE A 37 -4.16 2.84 12.16
C PHE A 37 -5.65 2.92 12.54
N TRP A 38 -6.40 1.86 12.29
CA TRP A 38 -7.80 1.75 12.71
C TRP A 38 -7.95 1.80 14.25
N LEU A 39 -7.10 1.10 14.99
CA LEU A 39 -7.08 1.16 16.46
C LEU A 39 -6.74 2.56 16.99
N ILE A 40 -5.80 3.26 16.35
CA ILE A 40 -5.45 4.64 16.70
C ILE A 40 -6.66 5.57 16.52
N VAL A 41 -7.37 5.46 15.38
CA VAL A 41 -8.57 6.26 15.12
C VAL A 41 -9.66 6.00 16.15
N LEU A 42 -9.88 4.74 16.51
CA LEU A 42 -10.82 4.38 17.59
C LEU A 42 -10.41 4.98 18.94
N SER A 43 -9.12 4.92 19.27
CA SER A 43 -8.62 5.43 20.54
C SER A 43 -8.68 6.96 20.64
N ILE A 44 -8.50 7.69 19.54
CA ILE A 44 -8.49 9.16 19.54
C ILE A 44 -9.91 9.74 19.47
N PHE A 45 -10.77 9.17 18.63
CA PHE A 45 -12.09 9.74 18.35
C PHE A 45 -13.24 9.05 19.09
N GLY A 46 -13.03 7.91 19.73
CA GLY A 46 -14.07 7.17 20.45
C GLY A 46 -15.27 6.79 19.58
N CYS A 47 -15.08 6.76 18.26
CA CYS A 47 -16.13 6.56 17.27
C CYS A 47 -16.57 5.09 17.17
N SER A 48 -17.75 4.85 16.60
CA SER A 48 -18.20 3.48 16.34
C SER A 48 -17.23 2.76 15.38
N PRO A 49 -17.10 1.43 15.48
CA PRO A 49 -16.24 0.62 14.61
C PRO A 49 -16.45 0.90 13.11
N GLY A 50 -17.70 1.14 12.71
CA GLY A 50 -18.06 1.46 11.33
C GLY A 50 -17.54 2.83 10.87
N MET A 51 -17.62 3.87 11.72
CA MET A 51 -17.11 5.20 11.41
C MET A 51 -15.58 5.22 11.32
N ALA A 52 -14.89 4.47 12.19
CA ALA A 52 -13.44 4.33 12.10
C ALA A 52 -13.02 3.76 10.75
N TRP A 53 -13.73 2.74 10.23
CA TRP A 53 -13.47 2.22 8.88
C TRP A 53 -13.69 3.26 7.78
N THR A 54 -14.73 4.10 7.88
CA THR A 54 -14.97 5.18 6.90
C THR A 54 -13.81 6.17 6.88
N ILE A 55 -13.30 6.57 8.05
CA ILE A 55 -12.18 7.50 8.19
C ILE A 55 -10.89 6.90 7.62
N VAL A 56 -10.59 5.63 7.93
CA VAL A 56 -9.42 4.94 7.41
C VAL A 56 -9.46 4.87 5.88
N ASN A 57 -10.59 4.50 5.29
CA ASN A 57 -10.75 4.46 3.84
C ASN A 57 -10.62 5.86 3.20
N LEU A 58 -11.27 6.88 3.77
CA LEU A 58 -11.13 8.27 3.33
C LEU A 58 -9.67 8.75 3.37
N SER A 59 -8.95 8.43 4.45
CA SER A 59 -7.53 8.78 4.58
C SER A 59 -6.64 8.07 3.56
N HIS A 60 -6.95 6.83 3.19
CA HIS A 60 -6.23 6.09 2.15
C HIS A 60 -6.39 6.76 0.78
N PHE A 61 -7.63 7.12 0.40
CA PHE A 61 -7.90 7.87 -0.83
C PHE A 61 -7.26 9.26 -0.82
N ALA A 62 -7.35 9.98 0.30
CA ALA A 62 -6.74 11.30 0.46
C ALA A 62 -5.21 11.24 0.41
N CYS A 63 -4.59 10.20 0.97
CA CYS A 63 -3.14 10.03 0.93
C CYS A 63 -2.67 9.72 -0.50
N SER A 64 -3.39 8.88 -1.24
CA SER A 64 -3.07 8.61 -2.66
C SER A 64 -3.16 9.87 -3.53
N ILE A 65 -4.18 10.71 -3.34
CA ILE A 65 -4.31 11.96 -4.09
C ILE A 65 -3.26 13.00 -3.65
N CYS A 66 -2.98 13.09 -2.35
CA CYS A 66 -2.01 14.03 -1.79
C CYS A 66 -0.58 13.70 -2.23
N LEU A 67 -0.18 12.43 -2.19
CA LEU A 67 1.12 11.97 -2.69
C LEU A 67 1.26 12.18 -4.21
N HIS A 68 0.17 12.03 -4.97
CA HIS A 68 0.16 12.36 -6.39
C HIS A 68 0.27 13.87 -6.65
N PHE A 69 -0.32 14.70 -5.79
CA PHE A 69 -0.23 16.16 -5.90
C PHE A 69 1.15 16.69 -5.46
N GLN A 70 1.77 16.07 -4.46
CA GLN A 70 3.09 16.46 -3.95
C GLN A 70 4.22 16.15 -4.96
N SER A 71 4.09 15.12 -5.78
CA SER A 71 5.04 14.84 -6.88
C SER A 71 4.96 15.89 -8.01
N GLN A 72 3.78 16.47 -8.25
CA GLN A 72 3.62 17.58 -9.19
C GLN A 72 4.17 18.91 -8.62
N LEU A 73 4.00 19.16 -7.32
CA LEU A 73 4.47 20.40 -6.67
C LEU A 73 6.01 20.48 -6.59
N SER A 74 6.70 19.36 -6.30
CA SER A 74 8.17 19.33 -6.34
C SER A 74 8.74 19.57 -7.75
N CYS A 75 7.99 19.24 -8.81
CA CYS A 75 8.40 19.48 -10.18
C CYS A 75 8.24 20.96 -10.59
N SER A 76 7.29 21.70 -9.99
CA SER A 76 7.08 23.14 -10.25
C SER A 76 7.98 24.08 -9.43
N ILE A 77 8.60 23.62 -8.34
CA ILE A 77 9.53 24.45 -7.54
C ILE A 77 10.97 24.41 -8.12
N PHE A 78 11.30 23.40 -8.93
CA PHE A 78 12.61 23.22 -9.55
C PHE A 78 12.67 23.62 -11.05
N CYS A 79 11.62 24.26 -11.58
CA CYS A 79 11.56 24.77 -12.95
C CYS A 79 11.45 26.29 -12.94
#